data_AF-A0AAE3ATE6-F1
#
_entry.id   AF-A0AAE3ATE6-F1
#
_cell.length_a   1.000
_cell.length_b   1.000
_cell.length_c   1.000
_cell.angle_alpha   90.00
_cell.angle_beta   90.00
_cell.angle_gamma   90.00
#
_symmetry.space_group_name_H-M   'P 1'
#
loop_
_entity.id
_entity.type
_entity.pdbx_description
1 polymer ?
#
loop_
_entity_poly.entity_id
_entity_poly.type
_entity_poly.pdbx_seq_one_letter_code
_entity_poly.pdbx_strand_id
1 'polypeptide(L)'
;MELNRKINKENLKTIQSWIDQCPDGGTVSIPAGTWLSGPLHLKSNLTLYLEEGSKILFSNRPEDYLPVVFTRWEGVECFNYSPLIYAKDCEHITISGPGTLDGNGSAWWHWKKLQQNAADRLIWAESRGIAPKDRIFATEADALRPSFMQFIDCHNLILRDFTITNGPQWTIHPVYCSDVTARNLTVLTGGPNTDGFNPDSCENVLIEDCTFSTGDDCIAINSGLNEDGWRVNRLCRNIEIRNCHFNGGHASVAIGSGMSGGIENIHVHDCEITQSERGIRVKSMRGRGGYVKNLRFERITMKQIDEEAIQISMNYGSSTSIPASDKAPVFEDIAFCDVTCAHAKRGIELTGLPESPLRNVHLTRCALRGDLPDKREYVESKENEV
;
A
#
# COMPACT_ATOMS: atom_id res chain seq x y z
N MET A 1 -3.83 -26.30 -21.36
CA MET A 1 -4.70 -25.11 -21.27
C MET A 1 -6.12 -25.57 -20.96
N GLU A 2 -6.32 -26.23 -19.80
CA GLU A 2 -7.65 -26.72 -19.36
C GLU A 2 -7.62 -27.14 -17.88
N LEU A 3 -7.08 -26.28 -16.99
CA LEU A 3 -7.12 -26.51 -15.53
C LEU A 3 -8.33 -25.81 -14.89
N ASN A 4 -9.49 -25.82 -15.56
CA ASN A 4 -10.64 -24.99 -15.20
C ASN A 4 -11.95 -25.75 -14.99
N ARG A 5 -11.90 -27.04 -14.62
CA ARG A 5 -13.12 -27.77 -14.25
C ARG A 5 -12.94 -28.54 -12.94
N LYS A 6 -13.66 -28.06 -11.92
CA LYS A 6 -13.87 -28.61 -10.57
C LYS A 6 -12.68 -28.45 -9.59
N ILE A 7 -12.50 -27.23 -9.09
CA ILE A 7 -11.88 -27.03 -7.77
C ILE A 7 -12.87 -27.60 -6.74
N ASN A 8 -12.53 -28.74 -6.13
CA ASN A 8 -13.32 -29.31 -5.03
C ASN A 8 -13.27 -28.33 -3.84
N LYS A 9 -14.43 -27.86 -3.35
CA LYS A 9 -14.53 -26.89 -2.24
C LYS A 9 -13.84 -27.40 -0.96
N GLU A 10 -13.75 -28.71 -0.77
CA GLU A 10 -13.03 -29.31 0.37
C GLU A 10 -11.55 -28.92 0.39
N ASN A 11 -10.89 -28.81 -0.77
CA ASN A 11 -9.47 -28.48 -0.84
C ASN A 11 -9.17 -27.04 -0.43
N LEU A 12 -10.12 -26.10 -0.60
CA LEU A 12 -9.91 -24.68 -0.32
C LEU A 12 -9.80 -24.37 1.18
N LYS A 13 -10.36 -25.24 2.04
CA LYS A 13 -10.44 -25.05 3.49
C LYS A 13 -9.34 -25.76 4.28
N THR A 14 -8.49 -26.55 3.62
CA THR A 14 -7.46 -27.36 4.30
C THR A 14 -6.52 -26.50 5.14
N ILE A 15 -5.95 -25.43 4.56
CA ILE A 15 -5.03 -24.55 5.27
C ILE A 15 -5.75 -23.80 6.41
N GLN A 16 -6.97 -23.30 6.16
CA GLN A 16 -7.76 -22.65 7.20
C GLN A 16 -8.01 -23.61 8.38
N SER A 17 -8.36 -24.87 8.10
CA SER A 17 -8.54 -25.88 9.13
C SER A 17 -7.28 -26.13 9.96
N TRP A 18 -6.08 -26.03 9.36
CA TRP A 18 -4.82 -26.13 10.10
C TRP A 18 -4.59 -24.90 10.99
N ILE A 19 -4.91 -23.70 10.50
CA ILE A 19 -4.88 -22.46 11.29
C ILE A 19 -5.83 -22.55 12.48
N ASP A 20 -7.07 -22.98 12.25
CA ASP A 20 -8.09 -23.10 13.29
C ASP A 20 -7.66 -24.07 14.40
N GLN A 21 -7.06 -25.20 14.03
CA GLN A 21 -6.61 -26.24 14.95
C GLN A 21 -5.23 -25.96 15.58
N CYS A 22 -4.46 -25.01 15.04
CA CYS A 22 -3.15 -24.67 15.56
C CYS A 22 -3.28 -24.16 17.01
N PRO A 23 -2.52 -24.71 17.98
CA PRO A 23 -2.54 -24.18 19.34
C PRO A 23 -1.99 -22.75 19.38
N ASP A 24 -2.33 -22.01 20.44
CA ASP A 24 -1.77 -20.70 20.72
C ASP A 24 -0.23 -20.77 20.80
N GLY A 25 0.46 -19.83 20.15
CA GLY A 25 1.91 -19.85 19.99
C GLY A 25 2.44 -20.85 18.95
N GLY A 26 1.54 -21.52 18.22
CA GLY A 26 1.88 -22.60 17.29
C GLY A 26 2.30 -22.14 15.89
N THR A 27 2.83 -23.10 15.14
CA THR A 27 3.23 -22.93 13.74
C THR A 27 2.39 -23.82 12.83
N VAL A 28 1.83 -23.23 11.78
CA VAL A 28 1.25 -23.94 10.63
C VAL A 28 2.29 -23.94 9.51
N SER A 29 2.89 -25.10 9.25
CA SER A 29 3.81 -25.28 8.13
C SER A 29 3.06 -25.67 6.86
N ILE A 30 3.36 -24.99 5.77
CA ILE A 30 2.86 -25.29 4.42
C ILE A 30 3.98 -26.02 3.68
N PRO A 31 3.88 -27.34 3.51
CA PRO A 31 4.96 -28.10 2.91
C PRO A 31 5.05 -27.86 1.40
N ALA A 32 6.17 -28.30 0.81
CA ALA A 32 6.42 -28.21 -0.62
C ALA A 32 5.23 -28.72 -1.46
N GLY A 33 4.89 -28.00 -2.52
CA GLY A 33 3.74 -28.29 -3.38
C GLY A 33 2.83 -27.08 -3.59
N THR A 34 1.86 -27.22 -4.49
CA THR A 34 0.84 -26.19 -4.74
C THR A 34 -0.44 -26.49 -3.97
N TRP A 35 -0.83 -25.57 -3.10
CA TRP A 35 -1.99 -25.66 -2.23
C TRP A 35 -3.05 -24.66 -2.68
N LEU A 36 -4.21 -25.16 -3.11
CA LEU A 36 -5.35 -24.29 -3.39
C LEU A 36 -5.99 -23.81 -2.09
N SER A 37 -6.32 -22.52 -1.99
CA SER A 37 -6.94 -21.99 -0.78
C SER A 37 -8.01 -20.92 -1.07
N GLY A 38 -9.02 -20.86 -0.21
CA GLY A 38 -9.89 -19.68 -0.08
C GLY A 38 -9.18 -18.57 0.72
N PRO A 39 -9.91 -17.64 1.35
CA PRO A 39 -9.31 -16.70 2.28
C PRO A 39 -8.74 -17.42 3.50
N LEU A 40 -7.61 -16.93 4.02
CA LEU A 40 -7.01 -17.36 5.27
C LEU A 40 -7.24 -16.31 6.34
N HIS A 41 -8.01 -16.65 7.37
CA HIS A 41 -8.24 -15.81 8.54
C HIS A 41 -7.29 -16.25 9.64
N LEU A 42 -6.31 -15.40 9.94
CA LEU A 42 -5.30 -15.65 10.97
C LEU A 42 -5.85 -15.28 12.36
N LYS A 43 -5.15 -15.76 13.38
CA LYS A 43 -5.43 -15.49 14.79
C LYS A 43 -4.14 -15.10 15.51
N SER A 44 -4.27 -14.54 16.71
CA SER A 44 -3.11 -14.16 17.53
C SER A 44 -2.16 -15.33 17.80
N ASN A 45 -0.89 -15.00 18.06
CA ASN A 45 0.18 -15.94 18.43
C ASN A 45 0.35 -17.08 17.42
N LEU A 46 0.30 -16.75 16.12
CA LEU A 46 0.37 -17.73 15.04
C LEU A 46 1.58 -17.47 14.16
N THR A 47 2.31 -18.55 13.84
CA THR A 47 3.28 -18.54 12.73
C THR A 47 2.72 -19.32 11.54
N LEU A 48 2.55 -18.67 10.40
CA LEU A 48 2.36 -19.34 9.11
C LEU A 48 3.73 -19.47 8.42
N TYR A 49 4.26 -20.69 8.34
CA TYR A 49 5.57 -20.97 7.76
C TYR A 49 5.43 -21.61 6.37
N LEU A 50 5.97 -20.96 5.35
CA LEU A 50 5.96 -21.41 3.95
C LEU A 50 7.27 -22.15 3.67
N GLU A 51 7.24 -23.48 3.59
CA GLU A 51 8.44 -24.27 3.31
C GLU A 51 8.97 -24.00 1.89
N GLU A 52 10.24 -24.35 1.66
CA GLU A 52 10.84 -24.27 0.33
C GLU A 52 10.05 -25.09 -0.69
N GLY A 53 9.77 -24.50 -1.85
CA GLY A 53 8.95 -25.12 -2.89
C GLY A 53 7.44 -25.15 -2.58
N SER A 54 6.99 -24.55 -1.49
CA SER A 54 5.55 -24.36 -1.24
C SER A 54 4.99 -23.19 -2.05
N LYS A 55 3.77 -23.36 -2.53
CA LYS A 55 2.99 -22.31 -3.19
C LYS A 55 1.54 -22.37 -2.69
N ILE A 56 1.04 -21.31 -2.08
CA ILE A 56 -0.40 -21.13 -1.87
C ILE A 56 -0.97 -20.41 -3.09
N LEU A 57 -1.91 -21.05 -3.78
CA LEU A 57 -2.65 -20.47 -4.91
C LEU A 57 -4.08 -20.17 -4.45
N PHE A 58 -4.41 -18.88 -4.37
CA PHE A 58 -5.72 -18.43 -3.92
C PHE A 58 -6.81 -18.61 -4.98
N SER A 59 -8.05 -18.78 -4.51
CA SER A 59 -9.23 -18.87 -5.36
C SER A 59 -9.40 -17.60 -6.22
N ASN A 60 -9.94 -17.78 -7.42
CA ASN A 60 -10.31 -16.68 -8.31
C ASN A 60 -11.81 -16.39 -8.30
N ARG A 61 -12.56 -16.98 -7.37
CA ARG A 61 -14.01 -16.87 -7.29
C ARG A 61 -14.42 -15.91 -6.19
N PRO A 62 -15.11 -14.80 -6.50
CA PRO A 62 -15.51 -13.83 -5.48
C PRO A 62 -16.35 -14.41 -4.34
N GLU A 63 -17.19 -15.40 -4.61
CA GLU A 63 -18.05 -16.03 -3.61
C GLU A 63 -17.28 -16.81 -2.52
N ASP A 64 -16.03 -17.19 -2.77
CA ASP A 64 -15.19 -17.85 -1.76
C ASP A 64 -14.68 -16.85 -0.70
N TYR A 65 -14.79 -15.54 -0.95
CA TYR A 65 -14.37 -14.45 -0.06
C TYR A 65 -15.53 -13.84 0.73
N LEU A 66 -16.67 -14.54 0.76
CA LEU A 66 -17.83 -14.22 1.58
C LEU A 66 -17.90 -15.15 2.81
N PRO A 67 -18.49 -14.73 3.93
CA PRO A 67 -19.25 -13.49 4.15
C PRO A 67 -18.36 -12.23 4.19
N VAL A 68 -19.00 -11.05 4.13
CA VAL A 68 -18.29 -9.78 4.19
C VAL A 68 -17.55 -9.59 5.51
N VAL A 69 -16.41 -8.92 5.45
CA VAL A 69 -15.61 -8.54 6.62
C VAL A 69 -15.41 -7.03 6.65
N PHE A 70 -15.10 -6.50 7.82
CA PHE A 70 -14.64 -5.12 7.95
C PHE A 70 -13.29 -4.96 7.26
N THR A 71 -13.19 -3.99 6.37
CA THR A 71 -11.99 -3.69 5.58
C THR A 71 -11.87 -2.19 5.35
N ARG A 72 -10.74 -1.78 4.77
CA ARG A 72 -10.53 -0.46 4.21
C ARG A 72 -10.24 -0.55 2.72
N TRP A 73 -11.06 0.10 1.90
CA TRP A 73 -10.92 0.10 0.44
C TRP A 73 -10.52 1.51 -0.04
N GLU A 74 -9.35 1.62 -0.69
CA GLU A 74 -8.75 2.89 -1.14
C GLU A 74 -8.81 4.03 -0.09
N GLY A 75 -8.64 3.69 1.20
CA GLY A 75 -8.61 4.65 2.32
C GLY A 75 -9.95 4.89 3.05
N VAL A 76 -11.02 4.17 2.69
CA VAL A 76 -12.36 4.32 3.32
C VAL A 76 -12.80 3.01 3.98
N GLU A 77 -13.26 3.08 5.23
CA GLU A 77 -13.78 1.91 5.95
C GLU A 77 -15.12 1.45 5.38
N CYS A 78 -15.25 0.14 5.15
CA CYS A 78 -16.47 -0.51 4.65
C CYS A 78 -16.53 -2.00 5.01
N PHE A 79 -17.62 -2.66 4.63
CA PHE A 79 -17.73 -4.12 4.61
C PHE A 79 -17.67 -4.61 3.17
N ASN A 80 -16.71 -5.47 2.87
CA ASN A 80 -16.49 -5.99 1.52
C ASN A 80 -16.05 -7.47 1.57
N TYR A 81 -15.75 -8.06 0.42
CA TYR A 81 -15.06 -9.35 0.29
C TYR A 81 -13.84 -9.42 1.23
N SER A 82 -13.63 -10.60 1.82
CA SER A 82 -12.44 -10.90 2.60
C SER A 82 -11.17 -10.67 1.77
N PRO A 83 -10.14 -10.04 2.35
CA PRO A 83 -8.77 -10.16 1.89
C PRO A 83 -8.35 -11.64 1.79
N LEU A 84 -7.38 -11.94 0.93
CA LEU A 84 -6.90 -13.31 0.71
C LEU A 84 -6.23 -13.88 1.97
N ILE A 85 -5.48 -13.04 2.68
CA ILE A 85 -5.00 -13.28 4.03
C ILE A 85 -5.51 -12.12 4.90
N TYR A 86 -6.24 -12.45 5.96
CA TYR A 86 -6.92 -11.48 6.79
C TYR A 86 -6.64 -11.73 8.27
N ALA A 87 -6.43 -10.65 9.02
CA ALA A 87 -6.48 -10.68 10.47
C ALA A 87 -7.10 -9.37 10.97
N LYS A 88 -7.87 -9.45 12.05
CA LYS A 88 -8.44 -8.27 12.72
C LYS A 88 -8.32 -8.43 14.23
N ASP A 89 -7.91 -7.37 14.91
CA ASP A 89 -7.76 -7.33 16.38
C ASP A 89 -6.84 -8.45 16.90
N CYS A 90 -5.74 -8.72 16.20
CA CYS A 90 -4.81 -9.81 16.50
C CYS A 90 -3.42 -9.30 16.92
N GLU A 91 -2.66 -10.13 17.64
CA GLU A 91 -1.30 -9.83 18.05
C GLU A 91 -0.34 -10.99 17.76
N HIS A 92 0.96 -10.68 17.57
CA HIS A 92 2.02 -11.68 17.43
C HIS A 92 1.79 -12.65 16.26
N ILE A 93 1.56 -12.10 15.06
CA ILE A 93 1.45 -12.88 13.83
C ILE A 93 2.77 -12.87 13.09
N THR A 94 3.27 -14.06 12.73
CA THR A 94 4.42 -14.23 11.85
C THR A 94 4.00 -14.94 10.56
N ILE A 95 4.38 -14.40 9.41
CA ILE A 95 4.34 -15.10 8.12
C ILE A 95 5.77 -15.15 7.61
N SER A 96 6.30 -16.35 7.40
CA SER A 96 7.71 -16.50 7.07
C SER A 96 8.02 -17.69 6.17
N GLY A 97 9.22 -17.73 5.62
CA GLY A 97 9.76 -18.87 4.88
C GLY A 97 9.80 -18.64 3.37
N PRO A 98 10.60 -19.42 2.63
CA PRO A 98 10.94 -19.17 1.22
C PRO A 98 9.84 -19.52 0.20
N GLY A 99 8.64 -19.88 0.64
CA GLY A 99 7.54 -20.23 -0.26
C GLY A 99 6.91 -19.02 -0.98
N THR A 100 5.91 -19.32 -1.81
CA THR A 100 5.21 -18.35 -2.65
C THR A 100 3.74 -18.22 -2.30
N LEU A 101 3.24 -16.99 -2.23
CA LEU A 101 1.82 -16.66 -2.15
C LEU A 101 1.37 -16.12 -3.52
N ASP A 102 0.42 -16.77 -4.18
CA ASP A 102 -0.09 -16.39 -5.51
C ASP A 102 -1.58 -16.05 -5.43
N GLY A 103 -1.90 -14.78 -5.60
CA GLY A 103 -3.24 -14.23 -5.41
C GLY A 103 -4.21 -14.52 -6.55
N ASN A 104 -3.75 -15.12 -7.66
CA ASN A 104 -4.57 -15.39 -8.84
C ASN A 104 -5.30 -14.13 -9.35
N GLY A 105 -4.63 -12.98 -9.22
CA GLY A 105 -5.19 -11.63 -9.32
C GLY A 105 -5.77 -11.28 -10.68
N SER A 106 -5.31 -11.92 -11.76
CA SER A 106 -5.76 -11.62 -13.13
C SER A 106 -7.26 -11.83 -13.33
N ALA A 107 -7.87 -12.73 -12.56
CA ALA A 107 -9.32 -12.92 -12.56
C ALA A 107 -10.07 -11.67 -12.07
N TRP A 108 -9.46 -10.84 -11.23
CA TRP A 108 -10.07 -9.67 -10.62
C TRP A 108 -9.85 -8.39 -11.43
N TRP A 109 -8.74 -8.28 -12.17
CA TRP A 109 -8.29 -6.99 -12.72
C TRP A 109 -9.28 -6.28 -13.66
N HIS A 110 -10.18 -7.02 -14.33
CA HIS A 110 -11.23 -6.42 -15.14
C HIS A 110 -12.21 -5.54 -14.33
N TRP A 111 -12.34 -5.79 -13.01
CA TRP A 111 -13.16 -5.00 -12.09
C TRP A 111 -12.69 -3.55 -11.94
N LYS A 112 -11.41 -3.23 -12.24
CA LYS A 112 -10.96 -1.83 -12.25
C LYS A 112 -11.80 -0.95 -13.18
N LYS A 113 -12.29 -1.50 -14.29
CA LYS A 113 -13.14 -0.77 -15.23
C LYS A 113 -14.61 -0.66 -14.79
N LEU A 114 -15.01 -1.39 -13.75
CA LEU A 114 -16.39 -1.51 -13.27
C LEU A 114 -16.60 -0.82 -11.92
N GLN A 115 -15.55 -0.71 -11.09
CA GLN A 115 -15.63 -0.29 -9.69
C GLN A 115 -16.08 1.17 -9.46
N GLN A 116 -16.05 2.04 -10.49
CA GLN A 116 -16.21 3.49 -10.28
C GLN A 116 -17.55 3.86 -9.62
N ASN A 117 -18.66 3.24 -10.04
CA ASN A 117 -19.96 3.54 -9.44
C ASN A 117 -20.03 3.18 -7.94
N ALA A 118 -19.41 2.06 -7.55
CA ALA A 118 -19.35 1.64 -6.16
C ALA A 118 -18.41 2.53 -5.35
N ALA A 119 -17.27 2.92 -5.92
CA ALA A 119 -16.37 3.88 -5.29
C ALA A 119 -17.08 5.22 -5.04
N ASP A 120 -17.80 5.77 -6.02
CA ASP A 120 -18.57 7.01 -5.86
C ASP A 120 -19.63 6.90 -4.76
N ARG A 121 -20.33 5.75 -4.67
CA ARG A 121 -21.30 5.48 -3.60
C ARG A 121 -20.65 5.37 -2.22
N LEU A 122 -19.46 4.76 -2.14
CA LEU A 122 -18.72 4.63 -0.88
C LEU A 122 -18.26 6.02 -0.39
N ILE A 123 -17.69 6.83 -1.27
CA ILE A 123 -17.27 8.21 -0.97
C ILE A 123 -18.46 9.08 -0.60
N TRP A 124 -19.59 8.93 -1.30
CA TRP A 124 -20.81 9.63 -0.93
C TRP A 124 -21.28 9.22 0.48
N ALA A 125 -21.31 7.92 0.79
CA ALA A 125 -21.75 7.42 2.09
C ALA A 125 -20.86 7.94 3.23
N GLU A 126 -19.54 7.92 3.03
CA GLU A 126 -18.56 8.53 3.92
C GLU A 126 -18.83 10.02 4.15
N SER A 127 -18.97 10.81 3.08
CA SER A 127 -19.19 12.27 3.17
C SER A 127 -20.49 12.64 3.90
N ARG A 128 -21.44 11.70 3.98
CA ARG A 128 -22.70 11.83 4.71
C ARG A 128 -22.64 11.30 6.15
N GLY A 129 -21.48 10.81 6.59
CA GLY A 129 -21.30 10.26 7.92
C GLY A 129 -22.04 8.94 8.15
N ILE A 130 -22.37 8.19 7.08
CA ILE A 130 -22.95 6.84 7.21
C ILE A 130 -21.93 5.95 7.93
N ALA A 131 -22.35 5.18 8.93
CA ALA A 131 -21.44 4.35 9.70
C ALA A 131 -20.84 3.21 8.84
N PRO A 132 -19.58 2.80 9.03
CA PRO A 132 -18.93 1.75 8.23
C PRO A 132 -19.72 0.44 8.12
N LYS A 133 -20.40 0.04 9.21
CA LYS A 133 -21.26 -1.17 9.23
C LYS A 133 -22.41 -1.16 8.22
N ASP A 134 -22.81 0.03 7.77
CA ASP A 134 -23.90 0.23 6.82
C ASP A 134 -23.36 0.45 5.38
N ARG A 135 -22.04 0.36 5.18
CA ARG A 135 -21.34 0.52 3.89
C ARG A 135 -20.93 -0.85 3.33
N ILE A 136 -21.86 -1.57 2.71
CA ILE A 136 -21.66 -2.95 2.23
C ILE A 136 -21.47 -2.98 0.71
N PHE A 137 -20.35 -3.53 0.21
CA PHE A 137 -19.94 -3.44 -1.20
C PHE A 137 -19.41 -4.75 -1.82
N ALA A 138 -19.78 -5.91 -1.26
CA ALA A 138 -19.28 -7.21 -1.70
C ALA A 138 -20.18 -7.90 -2.74
N THR A 139 -20.51 -7.20 -3.83
CA THR A 139 -21.19 -7.80 -4.98
C THR A 139 -20.35 -7.67 -6.24
N GLU A 140 -20.55 -8.57 -7.20
CA GLU A 140 -19.88 -8.46 -8.50
C GLU A 140 -20.24 -7.17 -9.24
N ALA A 141 -21.42 -6.61 -8.98
CA ALA A 141 -21.85 -5.32 -9.52
C ALA A 141 -21.13 -4.14 -8.84
N ASP A 142 -20.77 -4.26 -7.56
CA ASP A 142 -19.95 -3.27 -6.87
C ASP A 142 -18.51 -3.31 -7.40
N ALA A 143 -17.99 -4.51 -7.68
CA ALA A 143 -16.67 -4.74 -8.25
C ALA A 143 -15.51 -4.12 -7.42
N LEU A 144 -15.69 -3.94 -6.11
CA LEU A 144 -14.62 -3.51 -5.21
C LEU A 144 -13.72 -4.71 -4.88
N ARG A 145 -12.56 -4.79 -5.53
CA ARG A 145 -11.60 -5.88 -5.31
C ARG A 145 -11.04 -5.86 -3.88
N PRO A 146 -10.83 -7.03 -3.24
CA PRO A 146 -10.16 -7.11 -1.94
C PRO A 146 -8.64 -6.87 -2.08
N SER A 147 -7.99 -6.48 -0.98
CA SER A 147 -6.52 -6.51 -0.88
C SER A 147 -6.02 -7.97 -0.83
N PHE A 148 -4.73 -8.20 -1.12
CA PHE A 148 -4.14 -9.54 -0.94
C PHE A 148 -4.06 -9.88 0.55
N MET A 149 -3.21 -9.17 1.30
CA MET A 149 -3.03 -9.35 2.74
C MET A 149 -3.52 -8.09 3.42
N GLN A 150 -4.44 -8.21 4.38
CA GLN A 150 -4.87 -7.07 5.16
C GLN A 150 -4.94 -7.43 6.64
N PHE A 151 -4.26 -6.62 7.44
CA PHE A 151 -4.24 -6.72 8.89
C PHE A 151 -4.94 -5.47 9.42
N ILE A 152 -5.98 -5.63 10.22
CA ILE A 152 -6.74 -4.52 10.78
C ILE A 152 -6.50 -4.48 12.28
N ASP A 153 -6.00 -3.36 12.80
CA ASP A 153 -5.81 -3.14 14.25
C ASP A 153 -5.00 -4.28 14.90
N CYS A 154 -3.90 -4.67 14.24
CA CYS A 154 -3.03 -5.75 14.70
C CYS A 154 -1.70 -5.22 15.25
N HIS A 155 -1.12 -5.97 16.20
CA HIS A 155 0.13 -5.58 16.87
C HIS A 155 1.20 -6.65 16.72
N ASN A 156 2.47 -6.27 16.58
CA ASN A 156 3.59 -7.19 16.44
C ASN A 156 3.45 -8.13 15.23
N LEU A 157 3.53 -7.56 14.03
CA LEU A 157 3.47 -8.29 12.76
C LEU A 157 4.86 -8.52 12.20
N ILE A 158 5.20 -9.77 11.89
CA ILE A 158 6.48 -10.14 11.26
C ILE A 158 6.20 -10.82 9.92
N LEU A 159 6.64 -10.19 8.83
CA LEU A 159 6.56 -10.70 7.47
C LEU A 159 7.97 -10.88 6.93
N ARG A 160 8.39 -12.11 6.60
CA ARG A 160 9.77 -12.31 6.11
C ARG A 160 10.00 -13.45 5.14
N ASP A 161 11.00 -13.29 4.29
CA ASP A 161 11.63 -14.35 3.49
C ASP A 161 10.77 -14.98 2.37
N PHE A 162 9.52 -14.55 2.17
CA PHE A 162 8.62 -15.13 1.17
C PHE A 162 8.48 -14.29 -0.11
N THR A 163 7.91 -14.91 -1.14
CA THR A 163 7.52 -14.25 -2.40
C THR A 163 6.00 -14.07 -2.49
N ILE A 164 5.53 -12.90 -2.92
CA ILE A 164 4.13 -12.68 -3.32
C ILE A 164 4.04 -12.42 -4.82
N THR A 165 3.06 -13.05 -5.47
CA THR A 165 2.76 -12.81 -6.89
C THR A 165 1.27 -12.59 -7.15
N ASN A 166 0.95 -11.84 -8.22
CA ASN A 166 -0.39 -11.74 -8.81
C ASN A 166 -1.52 -11.35 -7.82
N GLY A 167 -1.39 -10.23 -7.12
CA GLY A 167 -2.46 -9.73 -6.23
C GLY A 167 -3.70 -9.20 -6.97
N PRO A 168 -4.90 -9.25 -6.35
CA PRO A 168 -6.13 -8.67 -6.90
C PRO A 168 -6.12 -7.12 -6.90
N GLN A 169 -5.56 -6.52 -5.85
CA GLN A 169 -5.42 -5.08 -5.60
C GLN A 169 -4.17 -4.89 -4.70
N TRP A 170 -4.17 -3.95 -3.74
CA TRP A 170 -3.04 -3.67 -2.84
C TRP A 170 -2.55 -4.95 -2.16
N THR A 171 -1.24 -5.15 -2.16
CA THR A 171 -0.67 -6.46 -1.82
C THR A 171 -0.52 -6.64 -0.32
N ILE A 172 0.29 -5.83 0.36
CA ILE A 172 0.45 -5.93 1.83
C ILE A 172 -0.12 -4.68 2.48
N HIS A 173 -1.28 -4.80 3.12
CA HIS A 173 -2.06 -3.66 3.60
C HIS A 173 -2.34 -3.76 5.11
N PRO A 174 -1.35 -3.47 5.97
CA PRO A 174 -1.64 -3.25 7.38
C PRO A 174 -2.36 -1.92 7.55
N VAL A 175 -3.47 -1.95 8.29
CA VAL A 175 -4.32 -0.82 8.63
C VAL A 175 -4.39 -0.72 10.14
N TYR A 176 -4.10 0.44 10.71
CA TYR A 176 -4.12 0.65 12.17
C TYR A 176 -3.16 -0.22 12.97
N CYS A 177 -2.17 -0.82 12.32
CA CYS A 177 -1.28 -1.76 12.98
C CYS A 177 -0.12 -1.04 13.68
N SER A 178 0.41 -1.65 14.75
CA SER A 178 1.67 -1.21 15.35
C SER A 178 2.73 -2.30 15.31
N ASP A 179 4.00 -1.88 15.26
CA ASP A 179 5.16 -2.76 15.37
C ASP A 179 5.17 -3.81 14.25
N VAL A 180 5.26 -3.30 13.02
CA VAL A 180 5.23 -4.09 11.78
C VAL A 180 6.64 -4.19 11.22
N THR A 181 7.15 -5.41 11.05
CA THR A 181 8.43 -5.67 10.37
C THR A 181 8.20 -6.47 9.10
N ALA A 182 8.68 -5.92 7.98
CA ALA A 182 8.78 -6.61 6.71
C ALA A 182 10.26 -6.72 6.31
N ARG A 183 10.76 -7.94 6.16
CA ARG A 183 12.18 -8.19 5.86
C ARG A 183 12.36 -9.21 4.75
N ASN A 184 13.24 -8.94 3.79
CA ASN A 184 13.61 -9.93 2.76
C ASN A 184 12.38 -10.48 2.00
N LEU A 185 11.42 -9.61 1.69
CA LEU A 185 10.26 -9.97 0.88
C LEU A 185 10.57 -9.74 -0.59
N THR A 186 10.01 -10.59 -1.46
CA THR A 186 9.98 -10.35 -2.91
C THR A 186 8.52 -10.18 -3.35
N VAL A 187 8.15 -9.00 -3.81
CA VAL A 187 6.77 -8.68 -4.24
C VAL A 187 6.75 -8.44 -5.74
N LEU A 188 6.06 -9.32 -6.49
CA LEU A 188 6.01 -9.32 -7.95
C LEU A 188 4.56 -9.25 -8.44
N THR A 189 4.09 -8.05 -8.75
CA THR A 189 2.73 -7.79 -9.24
C THR A 189 2.76 -6.96 -10.51
N GLY A 190 1.66 -6.98 -11.28
CA GLY A 190 1.57 -6.25 -12.55
C GLY A 190 0.14 -5.86 -12.94
N GLY A 191 -0.79 -5.92 -11.99
CA GLY A 191 -2.19 -5.59 -12.23
C GLY A 191 -2.50 -4.12 -11.92
N PRO A 192 -3.71 -3.65 -12.26
CA PRO A 192 -4.16 -2.32 -11.86
C PRO A 192 -4.27 -2.22 -10.33
N ASN A 193 -3.71 -1.17 -9.73
CA ASN A 193 -3.75 -0.93 -8.27
C ASN A 193 -3.15 -2.10 -7.47
N THR A 194 -2.13 -2.76 -8.00
CA THR A 194 -1.38 -3.80 -7.27
C THR A 194 -0.14 -3.20 -6.64
N ASP A 195 -0.35 -2.24 -5.75
CA ASP A 195 0.68 -1.67 -4.89
C ASP A 195 1.41 -2.77 -4.10
N GLY A 196 2.67 -2.57 -3.74
CA GLY A 196 3.47 -3.58 -3.04
C GLY A 196 3.21 -3.62 -1.53
N PHE A 197 3.47 -2.52 -0.83
CA PHE A 197 3.26 -2.40 0.61
C PHE A 197 2.58 -1.08 0.97
N ASN A 198 1.49 -1.15 1.74
CA ASN A 198 0.60 -0.04 2.03
C ASN A 198 0.38 0.13 3.54
N PRO A 199 1.32 0.70 4.30
CA PRO A 199 1.04 1.06 5.69
C PRO A 199 -0.02 2.16 5.72
N ASP A 200 -1.21 1.84 6.23
CA ASP A 200 -2.32 2.79 6.35
C ASP A 200 -2.63 3.06 7.82
N SER A 201 -2.34 4.28 8.29
CA SER A 201 -2.57 4.69 9.68
C SER A 201 -1.84 3.77 10.69
N CYS A 202 -0.63 3.31 10.34
CA CYS A 202 0.20 2.43 11.16
C CYS A 202 1.23 3.20 11.99
N GLU A 203 1.76 2.56 13.04
CA GLU A 203 2.82 3.12 13.88
C GLU A 203 3.98 2.14 14.03
N ASN A 204 5.23 2.63 13.96
CA ASN A 204 6.44 1.82 14.11
C ASN A 204 6.52 0.70 13.06
N VAL A 205 6.84 1.09 11.82
CA VAL A 205 6.94 0.16 10.69
C VAL A 205 8.37 0.13 10.17
N LEU A 206 8.95 -1.06 10.05
CA LEU A 206 10.25 -1.30 9.42
C LEU A 206 10.05 -2.13 8.15
N ILE A 207 10.49 -1.61 7.01
CA ILE A 207 10.54 -2.33 5.73
C ILE A 207 12.00 -2.37 5.29
N GLU A 208 12.63 -3.54 5.30
CA GLU A 208 14.05 -3.65 4.96
C GLU A 208 14.40 -4.85 4.10
N ASP A 209 15.47 -4.71 3.32
CA ASP A 209 16.01 -5.77 2.45
C ASP A 209 14.98 -6.36 1.48
N CYS A 210 13.94 -5.61 1.12
CA CYS A 210 12.85 -6.06 0.26
C CYS A 210 13.08 -5.70 -1.21
N THR A 211 12.56 -6.53 -2.11
CA THR A 211 12.51 -6.27 -3.56
C THR A 211 11.07 -6.11 -4.02
N PHE A 212 10.79 -5.02 -4.72
CA PHE A 212 9.47 -4.73 -5.28
C PHE A 212 9.53 -4.60 -6.80
N SER A 213 8.60 -5.27 -7.48
CA SER A 213 8.25 -4.99 -8.87
C SER A 213 6.74 -5.06 -9.01
N THR A 214 6.11 -3.90 -9.21
CA THR A 214 4.66 -3.74 -9.00
C THR A 214 3.97 -3.09 -10.18
N GLY A 215 2.66 -3.37 -10.29
CA GLY A 215 1.77 -2.75 -11.29
C GLY A 215 1.28 -1.35 -10.93
N ASP A 216 1.54 -0.89 -9.70
CA ASP A 216 1.23 0.47 -9.20
C ASP A 216 2.38 0.89 -8.25
N ASP A 217 2.17 1.76 -7.27
CA ASP A 217 3.25 2.17 -6.34
C ASP A 217 3.92 0.96 -5.62
N CYS A 218 5.25 0.92 -5.54
CA CYS A 218 5.93 -0.17 -4.83
C CYS A 218 5.65 -0.13 -3.32
N ILE A 219 5.81 1.04 -2.69
CA ILE A 219 5.35 1.31 -1.33
C ILE A 219 4.48 2.56 -1.35
N ALA A 220 3.29 2.52 -0.73
CA ALA A 220 2.38 3.65 -0.62
C ALA A 220 1.89 3.85 0.83
N ILE A 221 2.43 4.85 1.51
CA ILE A 221 2.08 5.18 2.90
C ILE A 221 0.82 6.05 2.91
N ASN A 222 -0.21 5.62 3.63
CA ASN A 222 -1.52 6.28 3.71
C ASN A 222 -1.96 6.46 5.17
N SER A 223 -3.01 7.25 5.40
CA SER A 223 -3.69 7.43 6.68
C SER A 223 -5.17 7.77 6.49
N GLY A 224 -5.83 7.05 5.58
CA GLY A 224 -7.23 7.27 5.26
C GLY A 224 -7.54 8.45 4.35
N LEU A 225 -8.78 8.47 3.87
CA LEU A 225 -9.25 9.37 2.85
C LEU A 225 -10.33 10.32 3.39
N ASN A 226 -10.25 11.59 3.01
CA ASN A 226 -11.21 12.68 3.30
C ASN A 226 -11.84 12.64 4.70
N GLU A 227 -13.17 12.77 4.76
CA GLU A 227 -13.97 12.79 5.98
C GLU A 227 -13.83 11.49 6.80
N ASP A 228 -13.62 10.33 6.18
CA ASP A 228 -13.37 9.07 6.91
C ASP A 228 -12.04 9.12 7.63
N GLY A 229 -11.00 9.60 6.96
CA GLY A 229 -9.67 9.82 7.53
C GLY A 229 -9.74 10.79 8.70
N TRP A 230 -10.51 11.87 8.59
CA TRP A 230 -10.72 12.82 9.68
C TRP A 230 -11.54 12.25 10.83
N ARG A 231 -12.56 11.43 10.53
CA ARG A 231 -13.40 10.75 11.52
C ARG A 231 -12.59 9.74 12.33
N VAL A 232 -11.76 8.95 11.64
CA VAL A 232 -10.88 7.94 12.25
C VAL A 232 -9.77 8.63 13.04
N ASN A 233 -9.19 9.71 12.50
CA ASN A 233 -8.18 10.54 13.13
C ASN A 233 -6.98 9.75 13.69
N ARG A 234 -6.51 8.77 12.92
CA ARG A 234 -5.31 7.98 13.23
C ARG A 234 -4.19 8.36 12.27
N LEU A 235 -3.02 8.64 12.82
CA LEU A 235 -1.82 8.98 12.07
C LEU A 235 -1.19 7.73 11.46
N CYS A 236 -0.41 7.92 10.39
CA CYS A 236 0.59 6.95 9.97
C CYS A 236 1.97 7.53 10.29
N ARG A 237 2.72 6.91 11.21
CA ARG A 237 3.96 7.51 11.72
C ARG A 237 5.06 6.53 12.09
N ASN A 238 6.28 7.05 12.15
CA ASN A 238 7.48 6.32 12.54
C ASN A 238 7.71 5.12 11.60
N ILE A 239 7.95 5.43 10.32
CA ILE A 239 8.22 4.42 9.29
C ILE A 239 9.65 4.54 8.82
N GLU A 240 10.38 3.43 8.87
CA GLU A 240 11.73 3.29 8.33
C GLU A 240 11.69 2.32 7.14
N ILE A 241 12.17 2.78 5.99
CA ILE A 241 12.32 1.97 4.77
C ILE A 241 13.79 2.00 4.41
N ARG A 242 14.46 0.84 4.39
CA ARG A 242 15.89 0.79 4.10
C ARG A 242 16.33 -0.40 3.27
N ASN A 243 17.45 -0.26 2.58
CA ASN A 243 18.10 -1.35 1.85
C ASN A 243 17.17 -2.06 0.85
N CYS A 244 16.18 -1.34 0.30
CA CYS A 244 15.20 -1.93 -0.61
C CYS A 244 15.61 -1.68 -2.07
N HIS A 245 15.24 -2.63 -2.93
CA HIS A 245 15.38 -2.50 -4.37
C HIS A 245 14.00 -2.37 -5.03
N PHE A 246 13.79 -1.28 -5.73
CA PHE A 246 12.54 -0.99 -6.45
C PHE A 246 12.77 -1.13 -7.95
N ASN A 247 11.95 -1.93 -8.61
CA ASN A 247 11.99 -2.15 -10.06
C ASN A 247 10.60 -1.95 -10.67
N GLY A 248 10.30 -0.75 -11.15
CA GLY A 248 8.98 -0.42 -11.70
C GLY A 248 8.10 0.43 -10.78
N GLY A 249 6.80 0.30 -11.02
CA GLY A 249 5.72 0.98 -10.29
C GLY A 249 5.45 2.41 -10.73
N HIS A 250 4.24 2.90 -10.42
CA HIS A 250 3.84 4.31 -10.63
C HIS A 250 4.67 5.28 -9.77
N ALA A 251 5.11 4.82 -8.61
CA ALA A 251 6.16 5.42 -7.80
C ALA A 251 6.91 4.32 -7.03
N SER A 252 8.21 4.48 -6.84
CA SER A 252 8.96 3.53 -5.99
C SER A 252 8.62 3.73 -4.52
N VAL A 253 8.52 4.99 -4.07
CA VAL A 253 7.96 5.31 -2.75
C VAL A 253 6.95 6.44 -2.89
N ALA A 254 5.71 6.16 -2.52
CA ALA A 254 4.60 7.09 -2.48
C ALA A 254 4.17 7.42 -1.05
N ILE A 255 3.87 8.69 -0.80
CA ILE A 255 3.18 9.18 0.39
C ILE A 255 1.84 9.77 -0.06
N GLY A 256 0.73 9.20 0.43
CA GLY A 256 -0.63 9.51 0.00
C GLY A 256 -1.08 8.72 -1.24
N SER A 257 -2.23 9.02 -1.86
CA SER A 257 -3.01 10.27 -1.68
C SER A 257 -4.04 10.25 -0.55
N GLY A 258 -4.30 9.09 0.05
CA GLY A 258 -5.14 8.99 1.25
C GLY A 258 -4.31 9.34 2.47
N MET A 259 -4.12 10.64 2.77
CA MET A 259 -3.29 11.13 3.88
C MET A 259 -4.09 11.96 4.90
N SER A 260 -5.42 11.83 4.87
CA SER A 260 -6.33 12.73 5.57
C SER A 260 -6.23 12.64 7.09
N GLY A 261 -5.85 11.48 7.64
CA GLY A 261 -5.56 11.31 9.06
C GLY A 261 -4.27 12.00 9.50
N GLY A 262 -3.32 12.23 8.58
CA GLY A 262 -1.98 12.76 8.85
C GLY A 262 -0.89 11.71 8.70
N ILE A 263 0.27 12.09 8.15
CA ILE A 263 1.45 11.24 7.99
C ILE A 263 2.68 12.00 8.51
N GLU A 264 3.48 11.37 9.37
CA GLU A 264 4.70 12.00 9.90
C GLU A 264 5.84 11.04 10.23
N ASN A 265 7.05 11.56 10.30
CA ASN A 265 8.25 10.84 10.74
C ASN A 265 8.53 9.60 9.85
N ILE A 266 8.77 9.87 8.57
CA ILE A 266 9.10 8.83 7.58
C ILE A 266 10.56 8.98 7.17
N HIS A 267 11.32 7.89 7.24
CA HIS A 267 12.71 7.84 6.83
C HIS A 267 12.93 6.75 5.79
N VAL A 268 13.37 7.14 4.59
CA VAL A 268 13.65 6.22 3.48
C VAL A 268 15.12 6.36 3.13
N HIS A 269 15.91 5.29 3.22
CA HIS A 269 17.34 5.40 2.96
C HIS A 269 18.04 4.14 2.45
N ASP A 270 19.21 4.33 1.82
CA ASP A 270 20.02 3.23 1.29
C ASP A 270 19.26 2.35 0.28
N CYS A 271 18.44 2.97 -0.56
CA CYS A 271 17.61 2.27 -1.55
C CYS A 271 18.09 2.51 -2.98
N GLU A 272 17.84 1.51 -3.83
CA GLU A 272 18.06 1.58 -5.27
C GLU A 272 16.73 1.55 -6.02
N ILE A 273 16.57 2.45 -6.99
CA ILE A 273 15.39 2.56 -7.84
C ILE A 273 15.78 2.37 -9.30
N THR A 274 15.08 1.46 -9.96
CA THR A 274 15.24 1.13 -11.37
C THR A 274 13.88 1.13 -12.09
N GLN A 275 13.85 1.72 -13.28
CA GLN A 275 12.73 1.63 -14.24
C GLN A 275 11.35 2.01 -13.68
N SER A 276 11.26 3.04 -12.84
CA SER A 276 9.99 3.47 -12.23
C SER A 276 9.38 4.65 -12.99
N GLU A 277 8.06 4.83 -12.96
CA GLU A 277 7.47 6.05 -13.53
C GLU A 277 7.93 7.28 -12.75
N ARG A 278 7.91 7.19 -11.41
CA ARG A 278 8.40 8.24 -10.50
C ARG A 278 9.29 7.64 -9.43
N GLY A 279 10.37 8.32 -9.08
CA GLY A 279 11.23 7.85 -7.99
C GLY A 279 10.53 7.97 -6.64
N ILE A 280 10.44 9.20 -6.15
CA ILE A 280 9.77 9.53 -4.89
C ILE A 280 8.57 10.42 -5.19
N ARG A 281 7.42 10.10 -4.59
CA ARG A 281 6.16 10.80 -4.84
C ARG A 281 5.43 11.14 -3.55
N VAL A 282 5.21 12.41 -3.27
CA VAL A 282 4.31 12.88 -2.21
C VAL A 282 3.09 13.52 -2.88
N LYS A 283 1.92 12.89 -2.74
CA LYS A 283 0.73 13.22 -3.52
C LYS A 283 -0.48 13.49 -2.63
N SER A 284 -1.18 14.58 -2.88
CA SER A 284 -2.49 14.87 -2.31
C SER A 284 -3.27 15.83 -3.21
N MET A 285 -4.45 16.25 -2.79
CA MET A 285 -5.28 17.22 -3.49
C MET A 285 -6.08 18.08 -2.51
N ARG A 286 -6.48 19.28 -2.97
CA ARG A 286 -7.48 20.09 -2.26
C ARG A 286 -8.69 19.23 -1.88
N GLY A 287 -9.15 19.37 -0.65
CA GLY A 287 -10.25 18.60 -0.07
C GLY A 287 -9.83 17.40 0.78
N ARG A 288 -8.58 16.92 0.66
CA ARG A 288 -8.05 15.84 1.52
C ARG A 288 -7.83 16.28 2.96
N GLY A 289 -7.53 17.56 3.20
CA GLY A 289 -7.07 18.04 4.50
C GLY A 289 -5.85 17.26 5.01
N GLY A 290 -5.75 17.08 6.32
CA GLY A 290 -4.62 16.39 6.94
C GLY A 290 -3.28 17.09 6.72
N TYR A 291 -2.19 16.37 6.99
CA TYR A 291 -0.84 16.83 6.75
C TYR A 291 0.12 15.71 6.38
N VAL A 292 1.21 16.06 5.72
CA VAL A 292 2.41 15.22 5.56
C VAL A 292 3.58 16.05 6.05
N LYS A 293 4.29 15.58 7.08
CA LYS A 293 5.43 16.33 7.62
C LYS A 293 6.58 15.45 8.11
N ASN A 294 7.76 16.05 8.25
CA ASN A 294 8.96 15.36 8.74
C ASN A 294 9.26 14.09 7.95
N LEU A 295 9.55 14.28 6.66
CA LEU A 295 10.01 13.22 5.77
C LEU A 295 11.49 13.38 5.49
N ARG A 296 12.24 12.28 5.53
CA ARG A 296 13.65 12.24 5.18
C ARG A 296 13.90 11.14 4.15
N PHE A 297 14.49 11.52 3.02
CA PHE A 297 14.93 10.62 1.96
C PHE A 297 16.44 10.75 1.82
N GLU A 298 17.19 9.67 2.02
CA GLU A 298 18.64 9.75 2.14
C GLU A 298 19.39 8.62 1.43
N ARG A 299 20.49 8.91 0.72
CA ARG A 299 21.32 7.89 0.04
C ARG A 299 20.48 7.01 -0.89
N ILE A 300 19.77 7.64 -1.82
CA ILE A 300 18.92 6.96 -2.80
C ILE A 300 19.52 7.14 -4.19
N THR A 301 19.68 6.04 -4.92
CA THR A 301 20.17 6.06 -6.30
C THR A 301 19.07 5.63 -7.26
N MET A 302 18.80 6.47 -8.26
CA MET A 302 17.81 6.22 -9.31
C MET A 302 18.52 6.12 -10.66
N LYS A 303 18.27 5.06 -11.43
CA LYS A 303 18.93 4.87 -12.74
C LYS A 303 18.09 5.40 -13.90
N GLN A 304 16.86 4.91 -14.03
CA GLN A 304 15.95 5.25 -15.13
C GLN A 304 14.57 5.54 -14.55
N ILE A 305 14.14 6.78 -14.67
CA ILE A 305 12.81 7.25 -14.27
C ILE A 305 12.10 7.80 -15.51
N ASP A 306 10.84 7.43 -15.73
CA ASP A 306 10.12 7.81 -16.96
C ASP A 306 9.51 9.23 -16.87
N GLU A 307 9.07 9.66 -15.69
CA GLU A 307 8.47 10.97 -15.44
C GLU A 307 9.36 11.80 -14.47
N GLU A 308 8.94 11.96 -13.21
CA GLU A 308 9.65 12.77 -12.21
C GLU A 308 10.54 11.92 -11.29
N ALA A 309 11.82 12.29 -11.15
CA ALA A 309 12.67 11.65 -10.13
C ALA A 309 12.12 11.93 -8.72
N ILE A 310 11.75 13.19 -8.45
CA ILE A 310 11.04 13.62 -7.24
C ILE A 310 9.80 14.43 -7.64
N GLN A 311 8.63 13.99 -7.17
CA GLN A 311 7.38 14.76 -7.28
C GLN A 311 6.77 14.99 -5.90
N ILE A 312 6.55 16.24 -5.53
CA ILE A 312 5.71 16.66 -4.42
C ILE A 312 4.57 17.49 -5.01
N SER A 313 3.34 16.98 -4.97
CA SER A 313 2.21 17.65 -5.62
C SER A 313 0.93 17.56 -4.80
N MET A 314 0.31 18.72 -4.59
CA MET A 314 -1.05 18.87 -4.08
C MET A 314 -2.10 18.98 -5.20
N ASN A 315 -1.74 18.63 -6.44
CA ASN A 315 -2.61 18.61 -7.62
C ASN A 315 -2.82 17.18 -8.15
N TYR A 316 -3.12 16.23 -7.26
CA TYR A 316 -3.32 14.83 -7.66
C TYR A 316 -4.60 14.64 -8.49
N GLY A 317 -4.43 14.41 -9.80
CA GLY A 317 -5.52 14.33 -10.77
C GLY A 317 -6.04 12.91 -11.09
N SER A 318 -5.48 11.86 -10.47
CA SER A 318 -5.80 10.46 -10.81
C SER A 318 -6.61 9.75 -9.74
N SER A 319 -7.26 10.48 -8.84
CA SER A 319 -8.02 9.86 -7.75
C SER A 319 -9.32 9.24 -8.23
N THR A 320 -9.64 8.07 -7.69
CA THR A 320 -10.98 7.43 -7.78
C THR A 320 -12.05 8.24 -7.03
N SER A 321 -11.66 9.18 -6.15
CA SER A 321 -12.57 9.97 -5.32
C SER A 321 -12.45 11.47 -5.57
N ILE A 322 -13.61 12.13 -5.61
CA ILE A 322 -13.69 13.60 -5.59
C ILE A 322 -14.03 13.99 -4.14
N PRO A 323 -13.14 14.70 -3.43
CA PRO A 323 -13.44 15.17 -2.08
C PRO A 323 -14.68 16.08 -2.06
N ALA A 324 -15.49 15.98 -1.00
CA ALA A 324 -16.66 16.85 -0.79
C ALA A 324 -16.28 18.21 -0.19
N SER A 325 -15.13 18.26 0.50
CA SER A 325 -14.56 19.47 1.09
C SER A 325 -13.56 20.17 0.18
N ASP A 326 -13.22 21.42 0.49
CA ASP A 326 -12.14 22.21 -0.09
C ASP A 326 -10.90 22.31 0.82
N LYS A 327 -10.89 21.61 1.97
CA LYS A 327 -9.80 21.68 2.95
C LYS A 327 -8.45 21.30 2.33
N ALA A 328 -7.54 22.26 2.26
CA ALA A 328 -6.20 22.04 1.72
C ALA A 328 -5.37 21.11 2.62
N PRO A 329 -4.58 20.19 2.06
CA PRO A 329 -3.55 19.46 2.80
C PRO A 329 -2.38 20.38 3.12
N VAL A 330 -1.60 20.03 4.15
CA VAL A 330 -0.35 20.73 4.51
C VAL A 330 0.84 19.81 4.28
N PHE A 331 1.82 20.24 3.48
CA PHE A 331 3.09 19.55 3.31
C PHE A 331 4.24 20.42 3.81
N GLU A 332 5.00 19.92 4.78
CA GLU A 332 6.13 20.65 5.36
C GLU A 332 7.27 19.74 5.82
N ASP A 333 8.47 20.30 5.98
CA ASP A 333 9.63 19.61 6.54
C ASP A 333 9.95 18.31 5.79
N ILE A 334 10.30 18.45 4.51
CA ILE A 334 10.62 17.34 3.61
C ILE A 334 12.06 17.51 3.13
N ALA A 335 12.93 16.58 3.51
CA ALA A 335 14.36 16.65 3.21
C ALA A 335 14.82 15.51 2.31
N PHE A 336 15.63 15.86 1.31
CA PHE A 336 16.35 14.94 0.43
C PHE A 336 17.85 15.16 0.62
N CYS A 337 18.59 14.09 0.93
CA CYS A 337 20.02 14.14 1.18
C CYS A 337 20.73 13.04 0.39
N ASP A 338 21.74 13.37 -0.42
CA ASP A 338 22.49 12.37 -1.20
C ASP A 338 21.58 11.52 -2.10
N VAL A 339 20.67 12.19 -2.83
CA VAL A 339 19.76 11.55 -3.80
C VAL A 339 20.23 11.82 -5.22
N THR A 340 20.47 10.75 -5.98
CA THR A 340 20.95 10.86 -7.37
C THR A 340 19.97 10.21 -8.33
N CYS A 341 19.80 10.82 -9.50
CA CYS A 341 19.02 10.27 -10.60
C CYS A 341 19.77 10.45 -11.91
N ALA A 342 20.16 9.35 -12.55
CA ALA A 342 20.95 9.37 -13.78
C ALA A 342 20.12 9.84 -14.99
N HIS A 343 18.82 9.52 -15.03
CA HIS A 343 17.90 9.97 -16.08
C HIS A 343 16.46 10.05 -15.57
N ALA A 344 15.81 11.19 -15.79
CA ALA A 344 14.38 11.40 -15.65
C ALA A 344 13.87 12.36 -16.74
N LYS A 345 12.57 12.35 -17.04
CA LYS A 345 11.97 13.39 -17.87
C LYS A 345 12.01 14.74 -17.16
N ARG A 346 11.81 14.77 -15.84
CA ARG A 346 12.03 15.93 -14.98
C ARG A 346 12.74 15.52 -13.71
N GLY A 347 13.75 16.30 -13.29
CA GLY A 347 14.44 16.06 -12.02
C GLY A 347 13.49 16.26 -10.84
N ILE A 348 12.91 17.45 -10.75
CA ILE A 348 12.06 17.84 -9.62
C ILE A 348 10.76 18.50 -10.10
N GLU A 349 9.64 18.06 -9.52
CA GLU A 349 8.38 18.81 -9.48
C GLU A 349 7.94 19.08 -8.05
N LEU A 350 7.79 20.35 -7.69
CA LEU A 350 7.24 20.83 -6.42
C LEU A 350 6.02 21.71 -6.71
N THR A 351 4.83 21.23 -6.38
CA THR A 351 3.57 21.93 -6.63
C THR A 351 2.70 21.95 -5.37
N GLY A 352 2.67 23.09 -4.68
CA GLY A 352 1.75 23.36 -3.57
C GLY A 352 0.41 23.92 -4.03
N LEU A 353 -0.36 24.48 -3.10
CA LEU A 353 -1.58 25.25 -3.38
C LEU A 353 -1.37 26.73 -3.00
N PRO A 354 -2.05 27.69 -3.65
CA PRO A 354 -1.99 29.10 -3.27
C PRO A 354 -2.27 29.34 -1.77
N GLU A 355 -3.24 28.63 -1.22
CA GLU A 355 -3.68 28.70 0.17
C GLU A 355 -2.91 27.78 1.13
N SER A 356 -2.08 26.87 0.59
CA SER A 356 -1.23 25.96 1.35
C SER A 356 0.07 25.70 0.57
N PRO A 357 0.99 26.67 0.52
CA PRO A 357 2.27 26.49 -0.14
C PRO A 357 3.09 25.36 0.51
N LEU A 358 3.97 24.72 -0.26
CA LEU A 358 4.93 23.76 0.28
C LEU A 358 5.95 24.49 1.18
N ARG A 359 6.23 23.96 2.38
CA ARG A 359 7.11 24.61 3.35
C ARG A 359 8.33 23.75 3.67
N ASN A 360 9.49 24.37 3.88
CA ASN A 360 10.73 23.69 4.31
C ASN A 360 11.04 22.41 3.49
N VAL A 361 11.04 22.53 2.15
CA VAL A 361 11.51 21.46 1.26
C VAL A 361 13.00 21.67 1.01
N HIS A 362 13.83 20.74 1.48
CA HIS A 362 15.29 20.84 1.45
C HIS A 362 15.91 19.77 0.55
N LEU A 363 16.83 20.19 -0.31
CA LEU A 363 17.65 19.30 -1.10
C LEU A 363 19.11 19.56 -0.77
N THR A 364 19.86 18.52 -0.42
CA THR A 364 21.27 18.61 -0.06
C THR A 364 22.04 17.51 -0.76
N ARG A 365 23.07 17.88 -1.54
CA ARG A 365 23.88 16.94 -2.34
C ARG A 365 23.02 16.05 -3.24
N CYS A 366 21.99 16.63 -3.86
CA CYS A 366 21.16 15.94 -4.84
C CYS A 366 21.68 16.20 -6.25
N ALA A 367 21.71 15.16 -7.09
CA ALA A 367 22.06 15.26 -8.51
C ALA A 367 20.97 14.58 -9.35
N LEU A 368 19.98 15.34 -9.78
CA LEU A 368 18.75 14.84 -10.41
C LEU A 368 18.70 15.28 -11.88
N ARG A 369 19.16 14.44 -12.80
CA ARG A 369 19.22 14.79 -14.21
C ARG A 369 17.83 14.64 -14.85
N GLY A 370 17.28 15.77 -15.28
CA GLY A 370 16.02 15.85 -16.04
C GLY A 370 16.21 16.38 -17.46
N ASP A 371 15.42 15.90 -18.42
CA ASP A 371 15.36 16.47 -19.78
C ASP A 371 14.59 17.80 -19.84
N LEU A 372 13.62 17.97 -18.95
CA LEU A 372 12.84 19.20 -18.77
C LEU A 372 13.37 19.99 -17.57
N PRO A 373 13.22 21.33 -17.57
CA PRO A 373 13.55 22.17 -16.41
C PRO A 373 12.80 21.71 -15.15
N ASP A 374 13.29 21.99 -13.96
CA ASP A 374 12.52 21.73 -12.74
C ASP A 374 11.24 22.60 -12.70
N LYS A 375 10.20 22.09 -12.03
CA LYS A 375 8.93 22.82 -11.84
C LYS A 375 8.75 23.14 -10.35
N ARG A 376 8.46 24.41 -10.05
CA ARG A 376 8.20 24.89 -8.69
C ARG A 376 7.04 25.88 -8.70
N GLU A 377 5.94 25.52 -8.03
CA GLU A 377 4.73 26.32 -7.93
C GLU A 377 4.24 26.31 -6.48
N TYR A 378 3.98 27.50 -5.91
CA TYR A 378 3.55 27.66 -4.51
C TYR A 378 4.48 26.94 -3.52
N VAL A 379 5.77 27.27 -3.59
CA VAL A 379 6.80 26.77 -2.67
C VAL A 379 7.32 27.96 -1.87
N GLU A 380 7.28 27.88 -0.54
CA GLU A 380 7.90 28.89 0.32
C GLU A 380 9.42 28.82 0.15
N SER A 381 10.01 29.86 -0.42
CA SER A 381 11.45 30.05 -0.43
C SER A 381 11.90 30.63 0.92
N LYS A 382 12.75 29.91 1.65
CA LYS A 382 13.70 30.58 2.55
C LYS A 382 14.83 31.09 1.66
N GLU A 383 14.97 32.41 1.54
CA GLU A 383 16.21 33.02 1.08
C GLU A 383 17.35 32.44 1.95
N ASN A 384 18.14 31.52 1.41
CA ASN A 384 19.51 31.14 1.81
C ASN A 384 19.89 29.82 1.09
N GLU A 385 20.17 29.90 -0.22
CA GLU A 385 21.04 28.93 -0.89
C GLU A 385 22.50 29.38 -0.65
N VAL A 386 23.28 28.57 0.09
CA VAL A 386 24.75 28.66 0.14
C VAL A 386 25.32 27.27 -0.09
#